data_AF-A0A106QCP3-F1
#
_entry.id   AF-A0A106QCP3-F1
#
_cell.length_a   1.000
_cell.length_b   1.000
_cell.length_c   1.000
_cell.angle_alpha   90.00
_cell.angle_beta   90.00
_cell.angle_gamma   90.00
#
_symmetry.space_group_name_H-M   'P 1'
#
loop_
_entity.id
_entity.type
_entity.pdbx_description
1 polymer ?
#
loop_
_entity_poly.entity_id
_entity_poly.type
_entity_poly.pdbx_seq_one_letter_code
_entity_poly.pdbx_strand_id
1 'polypeptide(L)'
;MATGLLVVDVQPAYGFYCDAIAAKVAQRINNTRKPVTIMWVGEGFTDDSEETVREYLRKHGARPGCLAQASFVEKDYGFFRGWMDQGVAAEDIIKVGTHMFRHGLYASDDVDLEELYLGDVPDFPEIDQLSRPSFDDRRMLCLDAFETCGGGARECLAEIELWLQMKGKPFTRLDSLVYGA
;
A
#
# COMPACT_ATOMS: atom_id res chain seq x y z
N MET A 1 -0.70 6.77 -21.54
CA MET A 1 -0.64 5.93 -20.34
C MET A 1 -0.98 6.80 -19.14
N ALA A 2 -1.94 6.39 -18.31
CA ALA A 2 -2.41 7.15 -17.16
C ALA A 2 -1.65 6.75 -15.89
N THR A 3 -0.88 7.69 -15.33
CA THR A 3 -0.15 7.49 -14.07
C THR A 3 -0.93 8.10 -12.91
N GLY A 4 -1.14 7.35 -11.83
CA GLY A 4 -1.74 7.83 -10.59
C GLY A 4 -0.73 8.36 -9.58
N LEU A 5 -1.23 9.11 -8.58
CA LEU A 5 -0.53 9.35 -7.32
C LEU A 5 -1.19 8.50 -6.23
N LEU A 6 -0.42 7.64 -5.58
CA LEU A 6 -0.85 6.79 -4.48
C LEU A 6 -0.22 7.28 -3.17
N VAL A 7 -1.06 7.76 -2.26
CA VAL A 7 -0.66 8.22 -0.93
C VAL A 7 -1.04 7.15 0.08
N VAL A 8 -0.09 6.64 0.85
CA VAL A 8 -0.32 5.54 1.81
C VAL A 8 -0.16 6.06 3.24
N ASP A 9 -1.12 5.76 4.11
CA ASP A 9 -1.04 5.92 5.57
C ASP A 9 -0.51 7.30 6.04
N VAL A 10 -1.01 8.36 5.40
CA VAL A 10 -0.86 9.76 5.87
C VAL A 10 -2.18 10.18 6.51
N GLN A 11 -2.35 9.82 7.78
CA GLN A 11 -3.59 9.90 8.55
C GLN A 11 -3.29 10.19 10.04
N PRO A 12 -4.29 10.63 10.84
CA PRO A 12 -4.10 10.96 12.24
C PRO A 12 -3.46 9.87 13.09
N ALA A 13 -3.86 8.61 12.95
CA ALA A 13 -3.32 7.51 13.77
C ALA A 13 -1.80 7.34 13.60
N TYR A 14 -1.27 7.69 12.44
CA TYR A 14 0.17 7.69 12.15
C TYR A 14 0.80 9.09 12.24
N GLY A 15 0.12 10.09 12.82
CA GLY A 15 0.58 11.47 12.86
C GLY A 15 1.99 11.62 13.46
N PHE A 16 2.30 10.87 14.52
CA PHE A 16 3.64 10.84 15.10
C PHE A 16 4.75 10.51 14.08
N TYR A 17 4.46 9.65 13.11
CA TYR A 17 5.39 9.24 12.07
C TYR A 17 5.31 10.13 10.82
N CYS A 18 4.11 10.53 10.41
CA CYS A 18 3.89 11.18 9.12
C CYS A 18 3.76 12.71 9.16
N ASP A 19 3.63 13.35 10.34
CA ASP A 19 3.49 14.80 10.49
C ASP A 19 4.60 15.58 9.76
N ALA A 20 5.84 15.07 9.81
CA ALA A 20 7.00 15.70 9.19
C ALA A 20 6.91 15.80 7.66
N ILE A 21 6.11 14.92 7.03
CA ILE A 21 5.91 14.90 5.57
C ILE A 21 4.51 15.34 5.15
N ALA A 22 3.53 15.37 6.06
CA ALA A 22 2.12 15.59 5.75
C ALA A 22 1.88 16.89 4.97
N ALA A 23 2.56 17.98 5.32
CA ALA A 23 2.47 19.25 4.59
C ALA A 23 3.02 19.16 3.15
N LYS A 24 4.10 18.40 2.93
CA LYS A 24 4.67 18.19 1.59
C LYS A 24 3.79 17.27 0.76
N VAL A 25 3.20 16.25 1.37
CA VAL A 25 2.21 15.37 0.74
C VAL A 25 0.97 16.16 0.32
N ALA A 26 0.43 16.99 1.20
CA ALA A 26 -0.66 17.92 0.89
C ALA A 26 -0.32 18.85 -0.29
N GLN A 27 0.89 19.41 -0.30
CA GLN A 27 1.38 20.20 -1.44
C GLN A 27 1.46 19.38 -2.73
N ARG A 28 1.91 18.12 -2.66
CA ARG A 28 1.96 17.22 -3.82
C ARG A 28 0.57 16.94 -4.38
N ILE A 29 -0.40 16.66 -3.52
CA ILE A 29 -1.82 16.48 -3.87
C ILE A 29 -2.36 17.73 -4.56
N ASN A 30 -2.06 18.91 -4.03
CA ASN A 30 -2.53 20.17 -4.60
C ASN A 30 -1.99 20.45 -6.01
N ASN A 31 -0.76 20.01 -6.30
CA ASN A 31 -0.02 20.40 -7.50
C ASN A 31 0.04 19.32 -8.58
N THR A 32 -0.61 18.18 -8.37
CA THR A 32 -0.69 17.12 -9.38
C THR A 32 -1.94 17.27 -10.25
N ARG A 33 -1.85 16.81 -11.51
CA ARG A 33 -3.01 16.58 -12.40
C ARG A 33 -3.37 15.11 -12.52
N LYS A 34 -2.64 14.24 -11.81
CA LYS A 34 -2.84 12.79 -11.81
C LYS A 34 -4.06 12.43 -10.96
N PRO A 35 -4.79 11.36 -11.28
CA PRO A 35 -5.73 10.76 -10.35
C PRO A 35 -5.03 10.46 -9.02
N VAL A 36 -5.64 10.86 -7.91
CA VAL A 36 -5.09 10.67 -6.56
C VAL A 36 -5.90 9.60 -5.85
N THR A 37 -5.20 8.60 -5.31
CA THR A 37 -5.76 7.63 -4.38
C THR A 37 -5.05 7.77 -3.04
N ILE A 38 -5.83 7.90 -1.97
CA ILE A 38 -5.35 7.95 -0.59
C ILE A 38 -5.78 6.65 0.07
N MET A 39 -4.81 5.83 0.42
CA MET A 39 -4.99 4.59 1.18
C MET A 39 -4.72 4.85 2.65
N TRP A 40 -5.58 4.33 3.50
CA TRP A 40 -5.55 4.55 4.94
C TRP A 40 -6.10 3.32 5.67
N VAL A 41 -5.76 3.15 6.94
CA VAL A 41 -6.25 2.05 7.79
C VAL A 41 -7.36 2.59 8.70
N GLY A 42 -8.51 1.93 8.76
CA GLY A 42 -9.68 2.41 9.52
C GLY A 42 -10.03 1.66 10.78
N GLU A 43 -11.32 1.73 11.16
CA GLU A 43 -11.90 1.38 12.48
C GLU A 43 -11.61 -0.03 12.98
N GLY A 44 -11.19 -0.95 12.09
CA GLY A 44 -10.73 -2.29 12.48
C GLY A 44 -9.38 -2.32 13.20
N PHE A 45 -8.57 -1.26 13.09
CA PHE A 45 -7.22 -1.20 13.66
C PHE A 45 -6.87 0.19 14.24
N THR A 46 -7.48 1.25 13.74
CA THR A 46 -7.31 2.63 14.23
C THR A 46 -8.67 3.30 14.36
N ASP A 47 -8.81 4.35 15.16
CA ASP A 47 -10.07 5.11 15.23
C ASP A 47 -10.25 6.12 14.08
N ASP A 48 -9.48 5.99 12.99
CA ASP A 48 -9.61 6.87 11.84
C ASP A 48 -10.84 6.51 11.00
N SER A 49 -11.40 7.53 10.34
CA SER A 49 -12.41 7.40 9.30
C SER A 49 -11.99 8.22 8.08
N GLU A 50 -12.65 8.03 6.93
CA GLU A 50 -12.36 8.84 5.74
C GLU A 50 -12.43 10.35 6.05
N GLU A 51 -13.38 10.76 6.89
CA GLU A 51 -13.54 12.16 7.31
C GLU A 51 -12.33 12.65 8.14
N THR A 52 -11.83 11.86 9.08
CA THR A 52 -10.66 12.25 9.89
C THR A 52 -9.40 12.35 9.04
N VAL A 53 -9.21 11.44 8.08
CA VAL A 53 -8.08 11.49 7.13
C VAL A 53 -8.16 12.73 6.23
N ARG A 54 -9.35 13.04 5.71
CA ARG A 54 -9.57 14.28 4.93
C ARG A 54 -9.25 15.52 5.76
N GLU A 55 -9.72 15.56 6.99
CA GLU A 55 -9.48 16.69 7.90
C GLU A 55 -8.00 16.85 8.23
N TYR A 56 -7.29 15.74 8.47
CA TYR A 56 -5.86 15.73 8.70
C TYR A 56 -5.09 16.34 7.53
N LEU A 57 -5.31 15.83 6.31
CA LEU A 57 -4.67 16.38 5.12
C LEU A 57 -5.03 17.86 4.90
N ARG A 58 -6.26 18.27 5.22
CA ARG A 58 -6.71 19.67 5.15
C ARG A 58 -5.95 20.55 6.15
N LYS A 59 -5.78 20.11 7.40
CA LYS A 59 -4.97 20.81 8.43
C LYS A 59 -3.52 20.98 7.97
N HIS A 60 -3.00 20.05 7.19
CA HIS A 60 -1.66 20.13 6.58
C HIS A 60 -1.62 20.86 5.23
N GLY A 61 -2.73 21.48 4.79
CA GLY A 61 -2.77 22.39 3.65
C GLY A 61 -3.31 21.80 2.34
N ALA A 62 -3.89 20.59 2.35
CA ALA A 62 -4.54 20.05 1.17
C ALA A 62 -5.84 20.82 0.88
N ARG A 63 -6.05 21.20 -0.39
CA ARG A 63 -7.21 21.99 -0.79
C ARG A 63 -8.47 21.11 -0.82
N PRO A 64 -9.62 21.56 -0.27
CA PRO A 64 -10.85 20.77 -0.26
C PRO A 64 -11.27 20.26 -1.64
N GLY A 65 -11.12 21.09 -2.68
CA GLY A 65 -11.45 20.68 -4.06
C GLY A 65 -10.57 19.57 -4.61
N CYS A 66 -9.28 19.53 -4.23
CA CYS A 66 -8.37 18.44 -4.61
C CYS A 66 -8.72 17.16 -3.84
N LEU A 67 -9.02 17.26 -2.55
CA LEU A 67 -9.44 16.11 -1.74
C LEU A 67 -10.78 15.54 -2.23
N ALA A 68 -11.73 16.38 -2.64
CA ALA A 68 -13.02 15.93 -3.17
C ALA A 68 -12.89 15.12 -4.48
N GLN A 69 -11.80 15.33 -5.23
CA GLN A 69 -11.50 14.58 -6.45
C GLN A 69 -10.66 13.31 -6.22
N ALA A 70 -10.05 13.19 -5.03
CA ALA A 70 -9.27 12.01 -4.67
C ALA A 70 -10.20 10.85 -4.30
N SER A 71 -9.77 9.63 -4.64
CA SER A 71 -10.39 8.40 -4.13
C SER A 71 -9.77 8.07 -2.78
N PHE A 72 -10.61 7.73 -1.80
CA PHE A 72 -10.18 7.25 -0.49
C PHE A 72 -10.49 5.76 -0.43
N VAL A 73 -9.49 4.97 -0.05
CA VAL A 73 -9.57 3.51 0.00
C VAL A 73 -9.10 3.09 1.38
N GLU A 74 -10.02 2.59 2.20
CA GLU A 74 -9.65 1.89 3.41
C GLU A 74 -8.94 0.60 3.03
N LYS A 75 -7.81 0.32 3.67
CA LYS A 75 -7.00 -0.88 3.46
C LYS A 75 -6.82 -1.67 4.74
N ASP A 76 -6.56 -2.96 4.54
CA ASP A 76 -6.14 -3.86 5.61
C ASP A 76 -4.75 -3.47 6.13
N TYR A 77 -4.44 -3.96 7.33
CA TYR A 77 -3.15 -3.82 7.97
C TYR A 77 -2.40 -5.16 7.94
N GLY A 78 -1.11 -5.10 7.59
CA GLY A 78 -0.19 -6.22 7.84
C GLY A 78 -0.39 -7.47 6.98
N PHE A 79 -0.85 -7.32 5.74
CA PHE A 79 -1.14 -8.46 4.87
C PHE A 79 0.10 -9.21 4.37
N PHE A 80 1.28 -8.56 4.31
CA PHE A 80 2.56 -9.20 3.98
C PHE A 80 3.63 -9.09 5.08
N ARG A 81 3.30 -8.45 6.23
CA ARG A 81 4.27 -8.15 7.29
C ARG A 81 4.96 -9.36 7.86
N GLY A 82 4.25 -10.46 8.09
CA GLY A 82 4.85 -11.66 8.67
C GLY A 82 6.09 -12.14 7.92
N TRP A 83 6.01 -12.22 6.59
CA TRP A 83 7.15 -12.60 5.75
C TRP A 83 8.19 -11.49 5.61
N MET A 84 7.77 -10.23 5.48
CA MET A 84 8.69 -9.09 5.40
C MET A 84 9.55 -8.96 6.67
N ASP A 85 8.93 -9.07 7.84
CA ASP A 85 9.58 -8.90 9.14
C ASP A 85 10.51 -10.08 9.48
N GLN A 86 10.23 -11.26 8.92
CA GLN A 86 11.08 -12.45 9.02
C GLN A 86 12.18 -12.49 7.94
N GLY A 87 12.26 -11.48 7.07
CA GLY A 87 13.34 -11.33 6.10
C GLY A 87 13.20 -12.21 4.86
N VAL A 88 11.99 -12.70 4.55
CA VAL A 88 11.73 -13.40 3.29
C VAL A 88 12.02 -12.45 2.12
N ALA A 89 12.68 -12.95 1.08
CA ALA A 89 13.04 -12.14 -0.07
C ALA A 89 11.79 -11.59 -0.78
N ALA A 90 11.85 -10.34 -1.22
CA ALA A 90 10.76 -9.69 -1.93
C ALA A 90 10.35 -10.47 -3.19
N GLU A 91 11.31 -11.06 -3.90
CA GLU A 91 11.07 -11.87 -5.09
C GLU A 91 10.17 -13.09 -4.79
N ASP A 92 10.40 -13.75 -3.65
CA ASP A 92 9.59 -14.89 -3.22
C ASP A 92 8.20 -14.46 -2.75
N ILE A 93 8.11 -13.35 -2.00
CA ILE A 93 6.82 -12.76 -1.61
C ILE A 93 5.99 -12.44 -2.86
N ILE A 94 6.60 -11.78 -3.87
CA ILE A 94 5.94 -11.44 -5.13
C ILE A 94 5.52 -12.71 -5.88
N LYS A 95 6.40 -13.71 -5.99
CA LYS A 95 6.11 -14.97 -6.70
C LYS A 95 4.89 -15.68 -6.09
N VAL A 96 4.89 -15.86 -4.77
CA VAL A 96 3.79 -16.50 -4.03
C VAL A 96 2.52 -15.65 -4.11
N GLY A 97 2.60 -14.34 -3.84
CA GLY A 97 1.46 -13.43 -3.90
C GLY A 97 0.84 -13.35 -5.31
N THR A 98 1.64 -13.29 -6.38
CA THR A 98 1.14 -13.36 -7.75
C THR A 98 0.43 -14.68 -8.03
N HIS A 99 0.95 -15.81 -7.53
CA HIS A 99 0.27 -17.09 -7.66
C HIS A 99 -1.09 -17.08 -6.93
N MET A 100 -1.14 -16.56 -5.70
CA MET A 100 -2.38 -16.40 -4.93
C MET A 100 -3.42 -15.58 -5.69
N PHE A 101 -3.03 -14.42 -6.24
CA PHE A 101 -3.96 -13.58 -7.00
C PHE A 101 -4.48 -14.26 -8.27
N ARG A 102 -3.65 -15.01 -8.99
CA ARG A 102 -4.05 -15.70 -10.23
C ARG A 102 -5.04 -16.84 -9.99
N HIS A 103 -4.88 -17.55 -8.87
CA HIS A 103 -5.72 -18.69 -8.52
C HIS A 103 -6.86 -18.33 -7.56
N GLY A 104 -6.97 -17.06 -7.16
CA GLY A 104 -8.00 -16.59 -6.26
C GLY A 104 -7.83 -17.07 -4.81
N LEU A 105 -6.63 -17.51 -4.43
CA LEU A 105 -6.30 -17.96 -3.08
C LEU A 105 -6.24 -16.78 -2.12
N TYR A 106 -6.58 -17.03 -0.85
CA TYR A 106 -6.62 -15.99 0.18
C TYR A 106 -5.35 -15.98 1.03
N ALA A 107 -4.79 -17.14 1.38
CA ALA A 107 -3.58 -17.25 2.19
C ALA A 107 -2.46 -17.99 1.45
N SER A 108 -1.20 -17.78 1.85
CA SER A 108 -0.08 -18.58 1.31
C SER A 108 -0.11 -20.03 1.76
N ASP A 109 -0.82 -20.37 2.84
CA ASP A 109 -1.04 -21.76 3.27
C ASP A 109 -1.82 -22.60 2.25
N ASP A 110 -2.60 -21.94 1.40
CA ASP A 110 -3.36 -22.59 0.34
C ASP A 110 -2.53 -22.80 -0.95
N VAL A 111 -1.27 -22.37 -0.97
CA VAL A 111 -0.38 -22.45 -2.14
C VAL A 111 0.41 -23.76 -2.10
N ASP A 112 0.37 -24.52 -3.19
CA ASP A 112 1.30 -25.63 -3.40
C ASP A 112 2.69 -25.08 -3.72
N LEU A 113 3.50 -24.90 -2.68
CA LEU A 113 4.86 -24.35 -2.79
C LEU A 113 5.79 -25.30 -3.53
N GLU A 114 5.63 -26.61 -3.36
CA GLU A 114 6.44 -27.63 -4.06
C GLU A 114 6.23 -27.53 -5.56
N GLU A 115 4.97 -27.39 -6.02
CA GLU A 115 4.66 -27.15 -7.42
C GLU A 115 5.22 -25.79 -7.90
N LEU A 116 5.02 -24.73 -7.12
CA LEU A 116 5.44 -23.36 -7.48
C LEU A 116 6.96 -23.22 -7.60
N TYR A 117 7.72 -23.96 -6.80
CA TYR A 117 9.18 -23.95 -6.76
C TYR A 117 9.84 -25.17 -7.42
N LEU A 118 9.05 -26.05 -8.05
CA LEU A 118 9.56 -27.26 -8.73
C LEU A 118 10.44 -28.13 -7.81
N GLY A 119 10.08 -28.22 -6.53
CA GLY A 119 10.80 -28.98 -5.52
C GLY A 119 11.95 -28.25 -4.80
N ASP A 120 12.28 -27.02 -5.18
CA ASP A 120 13.33 -26.21 -4.55
C ASP A 120 12.72 -25.09 -3.69
N VAL A 121 11.94 -25.49 -2.69
CA VAL A 121 11.19 -24.58 -1.83
C VAL A 121 12.14 -23.90 -0.82
N PRO A 122 12.22 -22.56 -0.79
CA PRO A 122 12.95 -21.84 0.25
C PRO A 122 12.39 -22.13 1.66
N ASP A 123 13.23 -21.93 2.67
CA ASP A 123 12.79 -22.00 4.07
C ASP A 123 11.92 -20.78 4.40
N PHE A 124 10.59 -20.97 4.34
CA PHE A 124 9.62 -19.94 4.66
C PHE A 124 9.18 -20.02 6.12
N PRO A 125 8.76 -18.89 6.71
CA PRO A 125 8.11 -18.89 8.01
C PRO A 125 6.97 -19.90 8.12
N GLU A 126 6.85 -20.58 9.27
CA GLU A 126 5.71 -21.44 9.58
C GLU A 126 4.49 -20.65 10.08
N ILE A 127 4.70 -19.42 10.56
CA ILE A 127 3.68 -18.53 11.13
C ILE A 127 3.62 -17.20 10.38
N ASP A 128 2.51 -16.49 10.54
CA ASP A 128 2.24 -15.17 9.93
C ASP A 128 2.41 -15.17 8.41
N GLN A 129 1.62 -16.05 7.81
CA GLN A 129 1.56 -16.31 6.38
C GLN A 129 1.02 -15.10 5.61
N LEU A 130 1.34 -15.02 4.31
CA LEU A 130 0.81 -13.97 3.45
C LEU A 130 -0.71 -14.08 3.39
N SER A 131 -1.39 -12.94 3.41
CA SER A 131 -2.82 -12.86 3.16
C SER A 131 -3.11 -11.93 1.99
N ARG A 132 -4.16 -12.24 1.23
CA ARG A 132 -4.61 -11.40 0.13
C ARG A 132 -5.34 -10.19 0.71
N PRO A 133 -4.89 -8.95 0.41
CA PRO A 133 -5.64 -7.78 0.82
C PRO A 133 -7.05 -7.77 0.20
N SER A 134 -8.01 -7.24 0.96
CA SER A 134 -9.45 -7.25 0.70
C SER A 134 -10.03 -5.87 0.29
N PHE A 135 -9.18 -4.85 0.18
CA PHE A 135 -9.60 -3.50 -0.23
C PHE A 135 -10.04 -3.41 -1.71
N ASP A 136 -10.89 -2.43 -2.03
CA ASP A 136 -11.37 -2.20 -3.39
C ASP A 136 -10.29 -1.54 -4.28
N ASP A 137 -9.63 -2.37 -5.08
CA ASP A 137 -8.55 -1.98 -5.98
C ASP A 137 -9.01 -1.62 -7.41
N ARG A 138 -10.32 -1.74 -7.72
CA ARG A 138 -10.82 -1.69 -9.12
C ARG A 138 -10.43 -0.43 -9.87
N ARG A 139 -10.55 0.73 -9.21
CA ARG A 139 -10.20 2.03 -9.81
C ARG A 139 -8.69 2.19 -9.99
N MET A 140 -7.90 1.67 -9.06
CA MET A 140 -6.44 1.69 -9.14
C MET A 140 -5.96 0.82 -10.30
N LEU A 141 -6.55 -0.36 -10.48
CA LEU A 141 -6.15 -1.27 -11.55
C LEU A 141 -6.45 -0.74 -12.97
N CYS A 142 -7.29 0.28 -13.11
CA CYS A 142 -7.48 1.00 -14.39
C CYS A 142 -6.32 1.92 -14.78
N LEU A 143 -5.38 2.21 -13.88
CA LEU A 143 -4.21 3.05 -14.13
C LEU A 143 -3.03 2.19 -14.59
N ASP A 144 -2.14 2.76 -15.41
CA ASP A 144 -1.02 2.04 -16.00
C ASP A 144 0.17 1.96 -15.05
N ALA A 145 0.39 3.00 -14.23
CA ALA A 145 1.52 3.11 -13.31
C ALA A 145 1.22 4.07 -12.16
N PHE A 146 2.08 4.10 -11.14
CA PHE A 146 1.91 4.95 -9.95
C PHE A 146 3.16 5.73 -9.59
N GLU A 147 2.98 6.92 -9.03
CA GLU A 147 3.93 7.48 -8.07
C GLU A 147 3.43 7.15 -6.66
N THR A 148 4.31 6.64 -5.81
CA THR A 148 3.97 6.25 -4.43
C THR A 148 4.60 7.22 -3.42
N CYS A 149 3.87 7.58 -2.37
CA CYS A 149 4.36 8.37 -1.25
C CYS A 149 3.55 8.10 0.03
N GLY A 150 3.94 8.75 1.12
CA GLY A 150 3.46 8.40 2.45
C GLY A 150 4.12 7.12 2.96
N GLY A 151 3.49 6.50 3.96
CA GLY A 151 3.85 5.21 4.52
C GLY A 151 5.25 5.09 5.11
N GLY A 152 5.45 4.05 5.91
CA GLY A 152 6.78 3.64 6.36
C GLY A 152 7.53 2.96 5.21
N ALA A 153 8.75 3.42 4.88
CA ALA A 153 9.51 2.99 3.71
C ALA A 153 9.73 1.47 3.60
N ARG A 154 9.84 0.79 4.75
CA ARG A 154 10.04 -0.66 4.92
C ARG A 154 8.84 -1.35 5.58
N GLU A 155 7.72 -0.65 5.66
CA GLU A 155 6.51 -1.07 6.36
C GLU A 155 5.32 -1.01 5.40
N CYS A 156 4.26 -0.28 5.75
CA CYS A 156 3.03 -0.22 4.98
C CYS A 156 3.20 0.28 3.53
N LEU A 157 4.20 1.12 3.24
CA LEU A 157 4.50 1.50 1.85
C LEU A 157 5.07 0.32 1.08
N ALA A 158 5.99 -0.43 1.68
CA ALA A 158 6.60 -1.60 1.06
C ALA A 158 5.55 -2.69 0.78
N GLU A 159 4.58 -2.91 1.67
CA GLU A 159 3.47 -3.83 1.43
C GLU A 159 2.66 -3.46 0.17
N ILE A 160 2.31 -2.18 0.03
CA ILE A 160 1.56 -1.68 -1.13
C ILE A 160 2.39 -1.77 -2.42
N GLU A 161 3.70 -1.53 -2.33
CA GLU A 161 4.60 -1.65 -3.48
C GLU A 161 4.81 -3.10 -3.91
N LEU A 162 4.89 -4.05 -2.97
CA LEU A 162 4.87 -5.49 -3.27
C LEU A 162 3.55 -5.88 -3.96
N TRP A 163 2.42 -5.39 -3.44
CA TRP A 163 1.12 -5.61 -4.06
C TRP A 163 1.05 -5.04 -5.49
N LEU A 164 1.57 -3.83 -5.73
CA LEU A 164 1.66 -3.25 -7.07
C LEU A 164 2.49 -4.14 -8.02
N GLN A 165 3.61 -4.69 -7.57
CA GLN A 165 4.43 -5.62 -8.36
C GLN A 165 3.66 -6.90 -8.69
N MET A 166 2.94 -7.48 -7.72
CA MET A 166 2.12 -8.67 -7.94
C MET A 166 1.02 -8.44 -8.98
N LYS A 167 0.48 -7.23 -9.03
CA LYS A 167 -0.52 -6.78 -10.02
C LYS A 167 0.08 -6.32 -11.34
N GLY A 168 1.40 -6.37 -11.49
CA GLY A 168 2.11 -5.92 -12.69
C GLY A 168 1.97 -4.41 -12.94
N LYS A 169 1.88 -3.61 -11.87
CA LYS A 169 1.76 -2.15 -11.93
C LYS A 169 3.11 -1.50 -11.62
N PRO A 170 3.81 -0.93 -12.61
CA PRO A 170 5.02 -0.17 -12.36
C PRO A 170 4.76 1.01 -11.43
N PHE A 171 5.74 1.34 -10.60
CA PHE A 171 5.67 2.51 -9.75
C PHE A 171 7.02 3.22 -9.59
N THR A 172 6.97 4.46 -9.14
CA THR A 172 8.13 5.25 -8.75
C THR A 172 7.88 5.85 -7.38
N ARG A 173 8.71 5.47 -6.40
CA ARG A 173 8.64 6.01 -5.05
C ARG A 173 9.16 7.44 -5.01
N LEU A 174 8.43 8.32 -4.32
CA LEU A 174 8.82 9.70 -4.07
C LEU A 174 9.54 9.80 -2.71
N ASP A 175 10.81 9.41 -2.65
CA ASP A 175 11.55 9.24 -1.38
C ASP A 175 11.47 10.42 -0.41
N SER A 176 11.47 11.65 -0.92
CA SER A 176 11.32 12.87 -0.10
C SER A 176 9.97 13.02 0.62
N LEU A 177 9.01 12.17 0.31
CA LEU A 177 7.63 12.15 0.81
C LEU A 177 7.29 10.81 1.48
N VAL A 178 8.28 10.09 1.99
CA VAL A 178 8.12 8.82 2.73
C VAL A 178 8.61 9.04 4.16
N TYR A 179 7.97 8.42 5.15
CA TYR A 179 8.43 8.46 6.54
C TYR A 179 9.09 7.14 6.96
N GLY A 180 9.81 7.16 8.09
CA GLY A 180 10.51 5.96 8.58
C GLY A 180 11.61 5.44 7.64
N ALA A 181 12.21 6.33 6.86
CA ALA A 181 13.38 6.05 6.01
C ALA A 181 14.68 6.06 6.80
#